data_AF-A0A3D2S8V5-F1
#
_entry.id   AF-A0A3D2S8V5-F1
#
_cell.length_a   1.000
_cell.length_b   1.000
_cell.length_c   1.000
_cell.angle_alpha   90.00
_cell.angle_beta   90.00
_cell.angle_gamma   90.00
#
_symmetry.space_group_name_H-M   'P 1'
#
loop_
_entity.id
_entity.type
_entity.pdbx_description
1 polymer ?
#
loop_
_entity_poly.entity_id
_entity_poly.type
_entity_poly.pdbx_seq_one_letter_code
_entity_poly.pdbx_strand_id
1 'polypeptide(L)'
;MTGWLIFIAVLLVLIVLFQVTRTLDLVSQLRGDDDRQLEQNTKLHATGLFIFMVLGIIGFFWSFRHYSDTNIPVASEHGVYIHNMFIATLIVTGIVFVVCNVLLFVFVYMYRYRKGRQAVHFAHSNKLEFIWTVIPTIVLTGLVVFGLQAWTK
;
A
#
# COMPACT_ATOMS: atom_id res chain seq x y z
N MET A 1 -4.75 -14.80 -45.27
CA MET A 1 -6.01 -14.06 -45.49
C MET A 1 -7.00 -14.24 -44.33
N THR A 2 -7.15 -15.46 -43.79
CA THR A 2 -8.01 -15.74 -42.61
C THR A 2 -7.59 -15.02 -41.32
N GLY A 3 -6.29 -14.86 -41.05
CA GLY A 3 -5.80 -14.14 -39.86
C GLY A 3 -6.23 -12.66 -39.78
N TRP A 4 -6.29 -11.98 -40.93
CA TRP A 4 -6.75 -10.58 -41.00
C TRP A 4 -8.26 -10.46 -40.73
N LEU A 5 -9.05 -11.42 -41.20
CA LEU A 5 -10.50 -11.47 -40.95
C LEU A 5 -10.80 -11.72 -39.46
N ILE A 6 -10.07 -12.63 -38.82
CA ILE A 6 -10.20 -12.90 -37.38
C ILE A 6 -9.82 -11.66 -36.57
N PHE A 7 -8.73 -10.98 -36.93
CA PHE A 7 -8.31 -9.76 -36.25
C PHE A 7 -9.37 -8.65 -36.34
N ILE A 8 -9.92 -8.39 -37.54
CA ILE A 8 -10.99 -7.39 -37.73
C ILE A 8 -12.25 -7.77 -36.97
N ALA A 9 -12.63 -9.06 -36.95
CA ALA A 9 -13.78 -9.54 -36.20
C ALA A 9 -13.61 -9.30 -34.70
N VAL A 10 -12.45 -9.64 -34.12
CA VAL A 10 -12.15 -9.39 -32.70
C VAL A 10 -12.14 -7.90 -32.38
N LEU A 11 -11.53 -7.08 -33.25
CA LEU A 11 -11.51 -5.63 -33.09
C LEU A 11 -12.93 -5.05 -33.07
N LEU A 12 -13.80 -5.47 -33.99
CA LEU A 12 -15.20 -5.04 -34.02
C LEU A 12 -15.96 -5.44 -32.76
N VAL A 13 -15.76 -6.67 -32.28
CA VAL A 13 -16.37 -7.12 -31.01
C VAL A 13 -15.93 -6.23 -29.85
N LEU A 14 -14.63 -5.92 -29.74
CA LEU A 14 -14.12 -5.03 -28.70
C LEU A 14 -14.71 -3.61 -28.78
N ILE A 15 -14.83 -3.06 -29.99
CA ILE A 15 -15.45 -1.73 -30.21
C ILE A 15 -16.92 -1.74 -29.79
N VAL A 16 -17.67 -2.77 -30.14
CA VAL A 16 -19.09 -2.90 -29.76
C VAL A 16 -19.23 -2.99 -28.24
N LEU A 17 -18.41 -3.82 -27.58
CA LEU A 17 -18.41 -3.92 -26.12
C LEU A 17 -18.12 -2.57 -25.45
N PHE A 18 -17.13 -1.82 -25.96
CA PHE A 18 -16.80 -0.49 -25.45
C PHE A 18 -17.91 0.55 -25.67
N GLN A 19 -18.62 0.49 -26.80
CA GLN A 19 -19.75 1.39 -27.04
C GLN A 19 -20.93 1.10 -26.12
N VAL A 20 -21.22 -0.18 -25.85
CA VAL A 20 -22.29 -0.58 -24.94
C VAL A 20 -22.04 -0.02 -23.55
N THR A 21 -20.84 -0.20 -22.99
CA THR A 21 -20.50 0.35 -21.66
C THR A 21 -20.65 1.87 -21.62
N ARG A 22 -20.13 2.57 -22.63
CA ARG A 22 -20.24 4.04 -22.72
C ARG A 22 -21.67 4.53 -22.80
N THR A 23 -22.54 3.81 -23.51
CA THR A 23 -23.96 4.16 -23.65
C THR A 23 -24.70 3.97 -22.32
N LEU A 24 -24.40 2.89 -21.59
CA LEU A 24 -24.96 2.64 -20.26
C LEU A 24 -24.55 3.75 -19.27
N ASP A 25 -23.30 4.19 -19.30
CA ASP A 25 -22.80 5.28 -18.46
C ASP A 25 -23.55 6.60 -18.73
N LEU A 26 -23.71 6.98 -20.01
CA LEU A 26 -24.45 8.20 -20.40
C LEU A 26 -25.92 8.16 -19.95
N VAL A 27 -26.58 7.01 -20.10
CA VAL A 27 -27.97 6.82 -19.64
C VAL A 27 -28.06 6.92 -18.11
N SER A 28 -27.07 6.41 -17.39
CA SER A 28 -27.05 6.46 -15.93
C SER A 28 -26.82 7.87 -15.36
N GLN A 29 -26.03 8.70 -16.05
CA GLN A 29 -25.84 10.12 -15.70
C GLN A 29 -27.15 10.91 -15.83
N LEU A 30 -27.91 10.67 -16.91
CA LEU A 30 -29.23 11.28 -17.11
C LEU A 30 -30.26 10.86 -16.05
N ARG A 31 -30.08 9.68 -15.45
CA ARG A 31 -30.94 9.14 -14.39
C ARG A 31 -30.65 9.71 -13.00
N GLY A 32 -29.58 10.50 -12.83
CA GLY A 32 -29.16 11.03 -11.54
C GLY A 32 -28.60 9.97 -10.57
N ASP A 33 -28.19 8.80 -11.09
CA ASP A 33 -27.61 7.69 -10.32
C ASP A 33 -26.09 7.90 -10.05
N ASP A 34 -25.53 9.05 -10.44
CA ASP A 34 -24.09 9.36 -10.43
C ASP A 34 -23.48 9.22 -9.03
N ASP A 35 -24.17 9.74 -8.00
CA ASP A 35 -23.76 9.59 -6.59
C ASP A 35 -23.69 8.12 -6.15
N ARG A 36 -24.64 7.31 -6.62
CA ARG A 36 -24.77 5.90 -6.24
C ARG A 36 -23.68 5.08 -6.92
N GLN A 37 -23.35 5.40 -8.17
CA GLN A 37 -22.21 4.81 -8.87
C GLN A 37 -20.89 5.19 -8.21
N LEU A 38 -20.70 6.46 -7.86
CA LEU A 38 -19.51 6.94 -7.14
C LEU A 38 -19.31 6.24 -5.79
N GLU A 39 -20.38 6.06 -5.01
CA GLU A 39 -20.33 5.34 -3.75
C GLU A 39 -20.00 3.86 -3.95
N GLN A 40 -20.59 3.20 -4.95
CA GLN A 40 -20.30 1.81 -5.27
C GLN A 40 -18.86 1.61 -5.73
N ASN A 41 -18.38 2.43 -6.65
CA ASN A 41 -17.00 2.37 -7.16
C ASN A 41 -16.00 2.63 -6.04
N THR A 42 -16.23 3.67 -5.23
CA THR A 42 -15.36 4.00 -4.10
C THR A 42 -15.36 2.91 -3.04
N LYS A 43 -16.51 2.27 -2.78
CA LYS A 43 -16.60 1.11 -1.88
C LYS A 43 -15.86 -0.10 -2.45
N LEU A 44 -15.97 -0.37 -3.74
CA LEU A 44 -15.27 -1.47 -4.41
C LEU A 44 -13.76 -1.26 -4.32
N HIS A 45 -13.27 -0.07 -4.70
CA HIS A 45 -11.85 0.28 -4.59
C HIS A 45 -11.34 0.21 -3.16
N ALA A 46 -12.07 0.79 -2.19
CA ALA A 46 -11.69 0.72 -0.78
C ALA A 46 -11.65 -0.72 -0.25
N THR A 47 -12.59 -1.57 -0.66
CA THR A 47 -12.62 -2.99 -0.25
C THR A 47 -11.48 -3.77 -0.91
N GLY A 48 -11.21 -3.51 -2.19
CA GLY A 48 -10.08 -4.11 -2.91
C GLY A 48 -8.73 -3.73 -2.28
N LEU A 49 -8.56 -2.45 -1.93
CA LEU A 49 -7.37 -1.97 -1.22
C LEU A 49 -7.24 -2.58 0.18
N PHE A 50 -8.35 -2.81 0.89
CA PHE A 50 -8.33 -3.50 2.18
C PHE A 50 -7.91 -4.97 2.04
N ILE A 51 -8.41 -5.68 1.03
CA ILE A 51 -7.97 -7.06 0.73
C ILE A 51 -6.48 -7.06 0.36
N PHE A 52 -6.05 -6.12 -0.48
CA PHE A 52 -4.65 -5.94 -0.86
C PHE A 52 -3.76 -5.69 0.36
N MET A 53 -4.21 -4.90 1.35
CA MET A 53 -3.49 -4.71 2.61
C MET A 53 -3.28 -6.04 3.33
N VAL A 54 -4.34 -6.83 3.52
CA VAL A 54 -4.25 -8.12 4.23
C VAL A 54 -3.29 -9.07 3.49
N LEU A 55 -3.44 -9.19 2.17
CA LEU A 55 -2.57 -10.02 1.35
C LEU A 55 -1.13 -9.50 1.35
N GLY A 56 -0.93 -8.18 1.32
CA GLY A 56 0.38 -7.54 1.36
C GLY A 56 1.10 -7.77 2.69
N ILE A 57 0.39 -7.71 3.82
CA ILE A 57 0.95 -8.03 5.14
C ILE A 57 1.30 -9.51 5.24
N ILE A 58 0.42 -10.40 4.77
CA ILE A 58 0.71 -11.85 4.71
C ILE A 58 1.93 -12.09 3.83
N GLY A 59 2.00 -11.47 2.66
CA GLY A 59 3.12 -11.56 1.73
C GLY A 59 4.43 -11.04 2.31
N PHE A 60 4.37 -9.97 3.11
CA PHE A 60 5.52 -9.43 3.83
C PHE A 60 6.08 -10.44 4.83
N PHE A 61 5.24 -11.00 5.70
CA PHE A 61 5.67 -12.00 6.68
C PHE A 61 6.10 -13.32 6.02
N TRP A 62 5.42 -13.72 4.94
CA TRP A 62 5.80 -14.88 4.14
C TRP A 62 7.18 -14.69 3.50
N SER A 63 7.43 -13.53 2.90
CA SER A 63 8.72 -13.17 2.31
C SER A 63 9.83 -13.20 3.36
N PHE A 64 9.60 -12.59 4.52
CA PHE A 64 10.56 -12.62 5.63
C PHE A 64 10.92 -14.04 6.08
N ARG A 65 9.93 -14.93 6.16
CA ARG A 65 10.14 -16.34 6.53
C ARG A 65 10.77 -17.15 5.40
N HIS A 66 10.44 -16.88 4.15
CA HIS A 66 10.94 -17.64 3.01
C HIS A 66 12.40 -17.32 2.69
N TYR A 67 12.79 -16.05 2.82
CA TYR A 67 14.15 -15.58 2.54
C TYR A 67 15.04 -15.50 3.78
N SER A 68 14.58 -15.97 4.95
CA SER A 68 15.40 -16.03 6.17
C SER A 68 16.70 -16.82 5.97
N ASP A 69 16.64 -17.85 5.12
CA ASP A 69 17.74 -18.78 4.89
C ASP A 69 18.73 -18.26 3.83
N THR A 70 18.38 -17.17 3.13
CA THR A 70 19.26 -16.48 2.18
C THR A 70 20.13 -15.41 2.86
N ASN A 71 19.94 -15.19 4.16
CA ASN A 71 20.79 -14.29 4.92
C ASN A 71 22.25 -14.75 4.87
N ILE A 72 23.17 -13.78 4.73
CA ILE A 72 24.59 -14.05 4.60
C ILE A 72 25.06 -14.83 5.84
N PRO A 73 25.67 -16.01 5.68
CA PRO A 73 26.15 -16.78 6.82
C PRO A 73 27.23 -16.01 7.56
N VAL A 74 27.19 -16.05 8.89
CA VAL A 74 28.18 -15.38 9.73
C VAL A 74 29.51 -16.12 9.61
N ALA A 75 30.45 -15.55 8.88
CA ALA A 75 31.75 -16.17 8.57
C ALA A 75 32.91 -15.62 9.43
N SER A 76 32.66 -14.63 10.29
CA SER A 76 33.67 -14.02 11.18
C SER A 76 33.04 -13.42 12.44
N GLU A 77 33.85 -13.14 13.46
CA GLU A 77 33.38 -12.44 14.67
C GLU A 77 32.81 -11.06 14.34
N HIS A 78 33.43 -10.31 13.42
CA HIS A 78 32.89 -9.04 12.92
C HIS A 78 31.56 -9.22 12.17
N GLY A 79 31.39 -10.35 11.47
CA GLY A 79 30.14 -10.70 10.79
C GLY A 79 28.95 -10.83 11.73
N VAL A 80 29.17 -11.24 13.00
CA VAL A 80 28.11 -11.30 14.02
C VAL A 80 27.52 -9.91 14.28
N TYR A 81 28.38 -8.90 14.43
CA TYR A 81 27.94 -7.53 14.72
C TYR A 81 27.17 -6.91 13.54
N ILE A 82 27.65 -7.13 12.31
CA ILE A 82 26.97 -6.66 11.09
C ILE A 82 25.62 -7.35 10.94
N HIS A 83 25.55 -8.67 11.16
CA HIS A 83 24.30 -9.42 11.09
C HIS A 83 23.28 -8.89 12.11
N ASN A 84 23.70 -8.67 13.36
CA ASN A 84 22.82 -8.13 14.40
C ASN A 84 22.34 -6.71 14.07
N MET A 85 23.20 -5.86 13.48
CA MET A 85 22.81 -4.54 12.99
C MET A 85 21.78 -4.58 11.88
N PHE A 86 21.98 -5.48 10.92
CA PHE A 86 21.03 -5.69 9.84
C PHE A 86 19.66 -6.13 10.37
N ILE A 87 19.63 -7.18 11.21
CA ILE A 87 18.38 -7.71 11.79
C ILE A 87 17.68 -6.66 12.66
N ALA A 88 18.40 -5.93 13.50
CA ALA A 88 17.82 -4.87 14.33
C ALA A 88 17.16 -3.78 13.47
N THR A 89 17.87 -3.31 12.44
CA THR A 89 17.36 -2.28 11.51
C THR A 89 16.14 -2.79 10.74
N LEU A 90 16.20 -4.04 10.27
CA LEU A 90 15.12 -4.69 9.53
C LEU A 90 13.85 -4.85 10.38
N ILE A 91 13.99 -5.24 11.65
CA ILE A 91 12.84 -5.36 12.58
C ILE A 91 12.23 -3.99 12.84
N VAL A 92 13.05 -2.98 13.17
CA VAL A 92 12.56 -1.63 13.48
C VAL A 92 11.84 -1.02 12.28
N THR A 93 12.45 -1.06 11.10
CA THR A 93 11.84 -0.54 9.87
C THR A 93 10.64 -1.37 9.42
N GLY A 94 10.66 -2.69 9.60
CA GLY A 94 9.55 -3.59 9.31
C GLY A 94 8.31 -3.31 10.16
N ILE A 95 8.48 -3.04 11.45
CA ILE A 95 7.36 -2.65 12.33
C ILE A 95 6.74 -1.34 11.84
N VAL A 96 7.56 -0.31 11.58
CA VAL A 96 7.07 0.98 11.07
C VAL A 96 6.37 0.81 9.73
N PHE A 97 6.91 0.00 8.83
CA PHE A 97 6.29 -0.32 7.54
C PHE A 97 4.89 -0.92 7.71
N VAL A 98 4.73 -1.94 8.56
CA VAL A 98 3.42 -2.57 8.79
C VAL A 98 2.43 -1.57 9.39
N VAL A 99 2.85 -0.79 10.41
CA VAL A 99 2.01 0.22 11.05
C VAL A 99 1.55 1.27 10.04
N CYS A 100 2.46 1.84 9.24
CA CYS A 100 2.13 2.85 8.24
C CYS A 100 1.15 2.33 7.19
N ASN A 101 1.37 1.12 6.66
CA ASN A 101 0.46 0.52 5.69
C ASN A 101 -0.93 0.31 6.30
N VAL A 102 -1.02 -0.28 7.50
CA VAL A 102 -2.31 -0.48 8.18
C VAL A 102 -3.04 0.85 8.37
N LEU A 103 -2.37 1.89 8.85
CA LEU A 103 -2.97 3.22 9.04
C LEU A 103 -3.49 3.81 7.71
N LEU A 104 -2.70 3.74 6.64
CA LEU A 104 -3.09 4.26 5.32
C LEU A 104 -4.32 3.54 4.75
N PHE A 105 -4.31 2.22 4.75
CA PHE A 105 -5.41 1.43 4.19
C PHE A 105 -6.69 1.53 5.01
N VAL A 106 -6.57 1.55 6.35
CA VAL A 106 -7.71 1.81 7.24
C VAL A 106 -8.27 3.21 7.01
N PHE A 107 -7.41 4.21 6.84
CA PHE A 107 -7.83 5.57 6.53
C PHE A 107 -8.62 5.63 5.23
N VAL A 108 -8.11 5.05 4.15
CA VAL A 108 -8.83 4.99 2.85
C VAL A 108 -10.18 4.29 3.00
N TYR A 109 -10.24 3.18 3.75
CA TYR A 109 -11.50 2.46 3.95
C TYR A 109 -12.52 3.25 4.80
N MET A 110 -12.05 3.94 5.83
CA MET A 110 -12.86 4.71 6.77
C MET A 110 -13.39 6.01 6.16
N TYR A 111 -12.57 6.70 5.37
CA TYR A 111 -12.87 7.99 4.74
C TYR A 111 -13.29 7.88 3.27
N ARG A 112 -13.67 6.67 2.82
CA ARG A 112 -14.27 6.46 1.50
C ARG A 112 -15.51 7.34 1.29
N TYR A 113 -15.77 7.73 0.04
CA TYR A 113 -16.97 8.49 -0.34
C TYR A 113 -18.25 7.78 0.12
N ARG A 114 -19.14 8.56 0.73
CA ARG A 114 -20.51 8.16 1.11
C ARG A 114 -21.42 9.35 0.92
N LYS A 115 -22.61 9.13 0.37
CA LYS A 115 -23.56 10.22 0.14
C LYS A 115 -23.89 10.93 1.45
N GLY A 116 -23.83 12.27 1.45
CA GLY A 116 -24.13 13.10 2.62
C GLY A 116 -23.01 13.23 3.66
N ARG A 117 -21.84 12.59 3.46
CA ARG A 117 -20.69 12.77 4.34
C ARG A 117 -19.82 13.93 3.86
N GLN A 118 -19.73 14.98 4.69
CA GLN A 118 -18.85 16.11 4.40
C GLN A 118 -17.42 15.82 4.81
N ALA A 119 -16.46 16.37 4.06
CA ALA A 119 -15.05 16.26 4.39
C ALA A 119 -14.74 17.09 5.65
N VAL A 120 -14.01 16.49 6.58
CA VAL A 120 -13.50 17.23 7.74
C VAL A 120 -12.27 17.99 7.28
N HIS A 121 -12.33 19.32 7.33
CA HIS A 121 -11.18 20.17 7.02
C HIS A 121 -10.29 20.28 8.25
N PHE A 122 -9.26 19.44 8.32
CA PHE A 122 -8.25 19.46 9.37
C PHE A 122 -6.89 19.86 8.78
N ALA A 123 -6.55 21.14 8.89
CA ALA A 123 -5.35 21.68 8.24
C ALA A 123 -4.07 21.49 9.06
N HIS A 124 -4.14 21.49 10.39
CA HIS A 124 -2.95 21.50 11.24
C HIS A 124 -3.15 20.85 12.61
N SER A 125 -2.09 20.24 13.13
CA SER A 125 -2.03 19.69 14.49
C SER A 125 -0.63 19.69 15.08
N ASN A 126 -0.25 20.74 15.79
CA ASN A 126 1.04 20.82 16.49
C ASN A 126 1.35 19.56 17.32
N LYS A 127 0.33 18.95 17.94
CA LYS A 127 0.49 17.74 18.75
C LYS A 127 0.87 16.52 17.90
N LEU A 128 0.20 16.32 16.76
CA LEU A 128 0.48 15.18 15.87
C LEU A 128 1.85 15.34 15.22
N GLU A 129 2.17 16.58 14.83
CA GLU A 129 3.48 16.90 14.25
C GLU A 129 4.63 16.62 15.20
N PHE A 130 4.50 17.08 16.44
CA PHE A 130 5.50 16.80 17.46
C PHE A 130 5.72 15.28 17.64
N ILE A 131 4.63 14.50 17.71
CA ILE A 131 4.71 13.04 17.86
C ILE A 131 5.42 12.40 16.66
N TRP A 132 5.03 12.75 15.44
CA TRP A 132 5.62 12.14 14.24
C TRP A 132 7.04 12.63 13.94
N THR A 133 7.53 13.71 14.56
CA THR A 133 8.89 14.20 14.37
C THR A 133 9.81 13.60 15.43
N VAL A 134 9.39 13.64 16.70
CA VAL A 134 10.21 13.19 17.82
C VAL A 134 10.43 11.68 17.81
N ILE A 135 9.39 10.89 17.51
CA ILE A 135 9.52 9.42 17.50
C ILE A 135 10.55 8.97 16.45
N PRO A 136 10.48 9.38 15.17
CA PRO A 136 11.51 9.03 14.19
C PRO A 136 12.90 9.54 14.56
N THR A 137 13.03 10.73 15.12
CA THR A 137 14.32 11.25 15.58
C THR A 137 14.94 10.32 16.63
N ILE A 138 14.20 9.95 17.68
CA ILE A 138 14.71 9.07 18.74
C ILE A 138 15.10 7.69 18.19
N VAL A 139 14.24 7.09 17.36
CA VAL A 139 14.47 5.76 16.78
C VAL A 139 15.70 5.78 15.87
N LEU A 140 15.82 6.79 15.00
CA LEU A 140 16.95 6.93 14.08
C LEU A 140 18.26 7.19 14.83
N THR A 141 18.25 8.07 15.84
CA THR A 141 19.43 8.29 16.69
C THR A 141 19.88 6.99 17.35
N GLY A 142 18.94 6.20 17.89
CA GLY A 142 19.25 4.89 18.47
C GLY A 142 19.88 3.91 17.47
N LEU A 143 19.32 3.80 16.27
CA LEU A 143 19.87 2.96 15.20
C LEU A 143 21.27 3.41 14.75
N VAL A 144 21.50 4.72 14.64
CA VAL A 144 22.81 5.27 14.24
C VAL A 144 23.86 4.98 15.30
N VAL A 145 23.55 5.20 16.59
CA VAL A 145 24.47 4.87 17.68
C VAL A 145 24.79 3.38 17.71
N PHE A 146 23.77 2.53 17.53
CA PHE A 146 23.95 1.08 17.43
C PHE A 146 24.87 0.71 16.26
N GLY A 147 24.67 1.31 15.09
CA GLY A 147 25.49 1.06 13.91
C GLY A 147 26.94 1.53 14.09
N LEU A 148 27.15 2.68 14.72
CA LEU A 148 28.49 3.18 15.04
C LEU A 148 29.24 2.24 15.99
N GLN A 149 28.58 1.71 17.02
CA GLN A 149 29.20 0.75 17.93
C GLN A 149 29.62 -0.55 17.22
N ALA A 150 28.80 -1.03 16.28
CA ALA A 150 29.11 -2.19 15.46
C ALA A 150 30.28 -1.94 14.48
N TRP A 151 30.48 -0.69 14.04
CA TRP A 151 31.60 -0.30 13.16
C TRP A 151 32.93 -0.13 13.90
N THR A 152 32.89 0.36 15.14
CA THR A 152 34.10 0.61 15.95
C THR A 152 34.68 -0.65 16.61
N LYS A 153 34.00 -1.79 16.49
CA LYS A 153 34.39 -3.08 17.07
C LYS A 153 34.91 -4.04 16.01
#